data_AF-A0A9D1VQF0-F1
#
_entry.id   AF-A0A9D1VQF0-F1
#
_cell.length_a   1.000
_cell.length_b   1.000
_cell.length_c   1.000
_cell.angle_alpha   90.00
_cell.angle_beta   90.00
_cell.angle_gamma   90.00
#
_symmetry.space_group_name_H-M   'P 1'
#
loop_
_entity.id
_entity.type
_entity.pdbx_description
1 polymer ?
#
loop_
_entity_poly.entity_id
_entity_poly.type
_entity_poly.pdbx_seq_one_letter_code
_entity_poly.pdbx_strand_id
1 'polypeptide(L)'
;SPLAISNYIYDYETYIGTYLLTYTVPEGEEGIYILKLEQSYANTSATIVIPGINNAIKGITTQNTVKVQGNVVTITPENNARTHVEIYDITGKKIAAKAIYGTTSFSIEQRGIYIVKINNDVKKIAISR
;
A
#
# COMPACT_ATOMS: atom_id res chain seq x y z
N SER A 1 -4.20 -0.07 22.43
CA SER A 1 -3.19 0.27 21.41
C SER A 1 -2.33 1.41 21.92
N PRO A 2 -0.99 1.35 21.78
CA PRO A 2 -0.14 2.48 22.14
C PRO A 2 -0.53 3.71 21.32
N LEU A 3 -0.58 4.88 21.96
CA LEU A 3 -0.90 6.14 21.30
C LEU A 3 0.34 6.67 20.58
N ALA A 4 0.14 7.33 19.44
CA ALA A 4 1.21 8.05 18.77
C ALA A 4 1.75 9.16 19.67
N ILE A 5 3.08 9.38 19.64
CA ILE A 5 3.71 10.48 20.36
C ILE A 5 3.55 11.73 19.51
N SER A 6 3.05 12.82 20.10
CA SER A 6 2.93 14.12 19.46
C SER A 6 3.94 15.10 20.06
N ASN A 7 4.76 15.70 19.22
CA ASN A 7 5.66 16.78 19.59
C ASN A 7 5.22 18.07 18.91
N TYR A 8 5.11 19.16 19.68
CA TYR A 8 4.86 20.49 19.15
C TYR A 8 6.18 21.17 18.77
N ILE A 9 6.25 21.66 17.53
CA ILE A 9 7.38 22.39 16.98
C ILE A 9 6.87 23.74 16.51
N TYR A 10 7.51 24.81 16.98
CA TYR A 10 7.19 26.17 16.56
C TYR A 10 8.35 26.74 15.75
N ASP A 11 8.05 27.18 14.54
CA ASP A 11 8.99 27.90 13.68
C ASP A 11 8.81 29.41 13.89
N TYR A 12 9.85 30.06 14.43
CA TYR A 12 9.84 31.49 14.72
C TYR A 12 10.01 32.37 13.47
N GLU A 13 10.48 31.82 12.35
CA GLU A 13 10.65 32.57 11.09
C GLU A 13 9.34 32.62 10.30
N THR A 14 8.64 31.49 10.21
CA THR A 14 7.38 31.37 9.47
C THR A 14 6.13 31.54 10.35
N TYR A 15 6.30 31.58 11.68
CA TYR A 15 5.23 31.63 12.68
C TYR A 15 4.25 30.44 12.58
N ILE A 16 4.71 29.30 12.05
CA ILE A 16 3.92 28.09 11.87
C ILE A 16 4.12 27.15 13.07
N GLY A 17 3.00 26.73 13.67
CA GLY A 17 2.96 25.64 14.66
C GLY A 17 2.74 24.29 13.98
N THR A 18 3.61 23.32 14.24
CA THR A 18 3.56 21.97 13.67
C THR A 18 3.44 20.93 14.78
N TYR A 19 2.46 20.04 14.67
CA TYR A 19 2.39 18.85 15.50
C TYR A 19 2.98 17.67 14.73
N LEU A 20 4.16 17.20 15.14
CA LEU A 20 4.79 16.02 14.57
C LEU A 20 4.28 14.78 15.32
N LEU A 21 3.48 13.97 14.64
CA LEU A 21 3.08 12.66 15.15
C LEU A 21 4.05 11.59 14.64
N THR A 22 4.62 10.82 15.56
CA THR A 22 5.45 9.66 15.22
C THR A 22 4.81 8.40 15.76
N TYR A 23 4.61 7.42 14.87
CA TYR A 23 4.13 6.09 15.23
C TYR A 23 4.88 5.06 14.41
N THR A 24 5.54 4.12 15.09
CA THR A 24 6.17 2.96 14.47
C THR A 24 5.20 1.81 14.55
N VAL A 25 4.79 1.27 13.40
CA VAL A 25 4.02 0.02 13.34
C VAL A 25 4.98 -1.14 13.61
N PRO A 26 4.83 -1.91 14.71
CA PRO A 26 5.64 -3.10 14.93
C PRO A 26 5.40 -4.15 13.84
N GLU A 27 6.42 -4.98 13.57
CA GLU A 27 6.28 -6.13 12.66
C GLU A 27 5.18 -7.08 13.17
N GLY A 28 4.23 -7.47 12.31
CA GLY A 28 3.12 -8.35 12.67
C GLY A 28 1.88 -7.64 13.25
N GLU A 29 1.90 -6.32 13.38
CA GLU A 29 0.77 -5.48 13.81
C GLU A 29 0.20 -4.66 12.64
N GLU A 30 0.18 -5.24 11.44
CA GLU A 30 -0.38 -4.58 10.26
C GLU A 30 -1.90 -4.40 10.40
N GLY A 31 -2.40 -3.20 10.14
CA GLY A 31 -3.81 -2.88 10.34
C GLY A 31 -4.22 -1.51 9.83
N ILE A 32 -5.46 -1.12 10.11
CA ILE A 32 -5.98 0.21 9.78
C ILE A 32 -5.63 1.17 10.91
N TYR A 33 -4.86 2.19 10.58
CA TYR A 33 -4.48 3.27 11.49
C TYR A 33 -5.18 4.57 11.08
N ILE A 34 -5.91 5.18 12.01
CA ILE A 34 -6.73 6.37 11.75
C ILE A 34 -6.09 7.57 12.47
N LEU A 35 -5.77 8.61 11.71
CA LEU A 35 -5.43 9.93 12.24
C LEU A 35 -6.71 10.76 12.37
N LYS A 36 -7.00 11.26 13.57
CA LYS A 36 -8.16 12.12 13.85
C LYS A 36 -7.69 13.50 14.31
N LEU A 37 -8.16 14.55 13.65
CA LEU A 37 -8.04 15.93 14.11
C LEU A 37 -9.31 16.27 14.91
N GLU A 38 -9.19 16.56 16.21
CA GLU A 38 -10.36 16.82 17.05
C GLU A 38 -10.80 18.29 17.05
N GLN A 39 -9.85 19.22 16.93
CA GLN A 39 -10.14 20.65 16.93
C GLN A 39 -9.11 21.43 16.09
N SER A 40 -9.59 22.48 15.41
CA SER A 40 -8.76 23.53 14.82
C SER A 40 -9.40 24.90 15.09
N TYR A 41 -8.61 25.96 15.03
CA TYR A 41 -9.12 27.32 15.20
C TYR A 41 -9.77 27.84 13.91
N ALA A 42 -10.76 28.72 14.03
CA ALA A 42 -11.36 29.39 12.88
C ALA A 42 -10.28 30.11 12.06
N ASN A 43 -10.41 30.06 10.73
CA ASN A 43 -9.46 30.65 9.77
C ASN A 43 -8.03 30.06 9.83
N THR A 44 -7.88 28.81 10.27
CA THR A 44 -6.60 28.07 10.18
C THR A 44 -6.68 26.92 9.19
N SER A 45 -5.58 26.68 8.47
CA SER A 45 -5.43 25.52 7.57
C SER A 45 -4.63 24.44 8.28
N ALA A 46 -5.23 23.25 8.44
CA ALA A 46 -4.52 22.07 8.93
C ALA A 46 -3.98 21.28 7.73
N THR A 47 -2.66 21.29 7.54
CA THR A 47 -2.01 20.51 6.48
C THR A 47 -1.48 19.20 7.08
N ILE A 48 -1.98 18.07 6.60
CA ILE A 48 -1.47 16.75 6.97
C ILE A 48 -0.41 16.36 5.94
N VAL A 49 0.85 16.31 6.38
CA VAL A 49 1.96 15.80 5.58
C VAL A 49 2.34 14.43 6.12
N ILE A 50 2.25 13.41 5.28
CA ILE A 50 2.76 12.07 5.57
C ILE A 50 4.06 11.94 4.78
N PRO A 51 5.23 12.29 5.37
CA PRO A 51 6.49 12.24 4.66
C PRO A 51 6.85 10.79 4.40
N GLY A 52 6.81 10.38 3.13
CA GLY A 52 7.27 9.08 2.66
C GLY A 52 6.66 7.90 3.42
N ILE A 53 5.63 7.27 2.84
CA ILE A 53 5.33 5.89 3.22
C ILE A 53 6.55 5.04 2.83
N ASN A 54 7.50 4.88 3.76
CA ASN A 54 8.57 3.90 3.71
C ASN A 54 8.01 2.50 4.03
N ASN A 55 6.79 2.21 3.58
CA ASN A 55 6.38 0.82 3.35
C ASN A 55 7.16 0.36 2.12
N ALA A 56 8.46 0.16 2.30
CA ALA A 56 9.13 -0.84 1.50
C ALA A 56 8.34 -2.12 1.80
N ILE A 57 7.44 -2.48 0.87
CA ILE A 57 7.10 -3.88 0.65
C ILE A 57 8.47 -4.55 0.67
N LYS A 58 8.77 -5.30 1.73
CA LYS A 58 10.03 -6.02 1.86
C LYS A 58 10.22 -6.69 0.52
N GLY A 59 11.26 -6.31 -0.21
CA GLY A 59 11.54 -6.89 -1.51
C GLY A 59 11.83 -8.35 -1.28
N ILE A 60 10.78 -9.18 -1.34
CA ILE A 60 10.92 -10.63 -1.24
C ILE A 60 11.30 -11.07 -2.65
N THR A 61 12.57 -11.47 -2.77
CA THR A 61 13.19 -12.28 -3.81
C THR A 61 12.32 -12.53 -5.05
N THR A 62 12.69 -11.91 -6.16
CA THR A 62 11.99 -11.95 -7.45
C THR A 62 12.06 -13.31 -8.13
N GLN A 63 11.24 -14.26 -7.70
CA GLN A 63 11.10 -15.54 -8.38
C GLN A 63 9.82 -15.62 -9.23
N ASN A 64 8.70 -15.06 -8.75
CA ASN A 64 7.47 -14.94 -9.54
C ASN A 64 7.48 -13.69 -10.42
N THR A 65 7.16 -13.80 -11.71
CA THR A 65 7.13 -12.65 -12.64
C THR A 65 5.70 -12.12 -12.79
N VAL A 66 5.52 -10.80 -12.77
CA VAL A 66 4.25 -10.13 -13.05
C VAL A 66 4.49 -9.08 -14.11
N LYS A 67 3.79 -9.19 -15.25
CA LYS A 67 3.85 -8.27 -16.37
C LYS A 67 2.47 -7.65 -16.60
N VAL A 68 2.45 -6.35 -16.86
CA VAL A 68 1.23 -5.63 -17.21
C VAL A 68 1.33 -5.16 -18.66
N GLN A 69 0.29 -5.42 -19.45
CA GLN A 69 0.13 -4.91 -20.81
C GLN A 69 -1.32 -4.48 -21.02
N GLY A 70 -1.54 -3.16 -21.09
CA GLY A 70 -2.90 -2.60 -21.13
C GLY A 70 -3.69 -2.96 -19.86
N ASN A 71 -4.84 -3.62 -20.02
CA ASN A 71 -5.67 -4.15 -18.93
C ASN A 71 -5.32 -5.60 -18.54
N VAL A 72 -4.31 -6.21 -19.17
CA VAL A 72 -3.95 -7.61 -18.93
C VAL A 72 -2.76 -7.71 -17.98
N VAL A 73 -2.91 -8.52 -16.94
CA VAL A 73 -1.88 -8.87 -15.98
C VAL A 73 -1.50 -10.33 -16.20
N THR A 74 -0.26 -10.57 -16.62
CA THR A 74 0.30 -11.91 -16.81
C THR A 74 1.20 -12.25 -15.64
N ILE A 75 0.93 -13.39 -15.01
CA ILE A 75 1.66 -13.90 -13.86
C ILE A 75 2.31 -15.21 -14.26
N THR A 76 3.63 -15.28 -14.11
CA THR A 76 4.42 -16.50 -14.32
C THR A 76 5.02 -16.91 -12.99
N PRO A 77 4.50 -17.99 -12.38
CA PRO A 77 5.12 -18.57 -11.21
C PRO A 77 6.55 -19.01 -11.49
N GLU A 78 7.40 -19.03 -10.47
CA GLU A 78 8.80 -19.50 -10.61
C GLU A 78 8.88 -20.95 -11.09
N ASN A 79 7.96 -21.79 -10.61
CA ASN A 79 7.92 -23.21 -10.91
C ASN A 79 6.50 -23.63 -11.29
N ASN A 80 6.36 -24.84 -11.82
CA ASN A 80 5.07 -25.37 -12.28
C ASN A 80 4.21 -25.94 -11.13
N ALA A 81 4.56 -25.69 -9.87
CA ALA A 81 3.72 -26.11 -8.75
C ALA A 81 2.46 -25.24 -8.66
N ARG A 82 1.46 -25.78 -7.95
CA ARG A 82 0.21 -25.09 -7.68
C ARG A 82 0.49 -23.78 -6.94
N THR A 83 0.22 -22.66 -7.60
CA THR A 83 0.49 -21.32 -7.06
C THR A 83 -0.82 -20.58 -6.83
N HIS A 84 -1.03 -20.06 -5.62
CA HIS A 84 -2.22 -19.29 -5.29
C HIS A 84 -1.99 -17.82 -5.58
N VAL A 85 -2.83 -17.25 -6.44
CA VAL A 85 -2.81 -15.83 -6.81
C VAL A 85 -4.06 -15.17 -6.27
N GLU A 86 -3.90 -14.01 -5.64
CA GLU A 86 -4.98 -13.13 -5.25
C GLU A 86 -4.67 -11.71 -5.73
N ILE A 87 -5.68 -10.99 -6.23
CA ILE A 87 -5.54 -9.61 -6.69
C ILE A 87 -6.50 -8.75 -5.89
N TYR A 88 -5.99 -7.64 -5.38
CA TYR A 88 -6.71 -6.66 -4.57
C TYR A 88 -6.63 -5.29 -5.23
N ASP A 89 -7.69 -4.50 -5.15
CA ASP A 89 -7.62 -3.08 -5.47
C ASP A 89 -6.93 -2.29 -4.34
N ILE A 90 -6.71 -0.99 -4.56
CA ILE A 90 -6.02 -0.13 -3.59
C ILE A 90 -6.79 0.05 -2.27
N THR A 91 -8.09 -0.25 -2.24
CA THR A 91 -8.91 -0.20 -1.02
C THR A 91 -8.78 -1.49 -0.20
N GLY A 92 -8.08 -2.50 -0.72
CA GLY A 92 -7.94 -3.82 -0.11
C GLY A 92 -9.06 -4.78 -0.48
N LYS A 93 -9.98 -4.41 -1.38
CA LYS A 93 -11.03 -5.32 -1.85
C LYS A 93 -10.41 -6.34 -2.80
N LYS A 94 -10.65 -7.62 -2.52
CA LYS A 94 -10.25 -8.73 -3.40
C LYS A 94 -11.10 -8.70 -4.67
N ILE A 95 -10.44 -8.58 -5.82
CA ILE A 95 -11.08 -8.57 -7.14
C ILE A 95 -10.94 -9.89 -7.89
N ALA A 96 -9.89 -10.68 -7.60
CA ALA A 96 -9.70 -12.00 -8.18
C ALA A 96 -8.92 -12.91 -7.23
N ALA A 97 -9.19 -14.21 -7.29
CA ALA A 97 -8.36 -15.24 -6.68
C ALA A 97 -8.40 -16.52 -7.51
N LYS A 98 -7.24 -17.14 -7.74
CA LYS A 98 -7.12 -18.34 -8.57
C LYS A 98 -5.88 -19.16 -8.19
N ALA A 99 -6.02 -20.48 -8.18
CA ALA A 99 -4.88 -21.39 -8.20
C ALA A 99 -4.45 -21.62 -9.65
N ILE A 100 -3.17 -21.40 -9.96
CA ILE A 100 -2.60 -21.51 -11.31
C ILE A 100 -1.47 -22.54 -11.36
N TYR A 101 -1.27 -23.13 -12.53
CA TYR A 101 -0.14 -24.00 -12.86
C TYR A 101 0.54 -23.42 -14.11
N GLY A 102 1.66 -22.74 -13.92
CA GLY A 102 2.34 -21.99 -14.99
C GLY A 102 1.70 -20.63 -15.31
N THR A 103 2.16 -20.02 -16.41
CA THR A 103 1.79 -18.65 -16.81
C THR A 103 0.29 -18.49 -17.01
N THR A 104 -0.32 -17.52 -16.31
CA THR A 104 -1.75 -17.22 -16.39
C THR A 104 -1.98 -15.72 -16.50
N SER A 105 -2.99 -15.33 -17.27
CA SER A 105 -3.40 -13.93 -17.45
C SER A 105 -4.73 -13.62 -16.77
N PHE A 106 -4.85 -12.39 -16.28
CA PHE A 106 -6.03 -11.80 -15.66
C PHE A 106 -6.36 -10.49 -16.38
N SER A 107 -7.63 -10.26 -16.70
CA SER A 107 -8.09 -8.97 -17.22
C SER A 107 -8.64 -8.11 -16.09
N ILE A 108 -8.11 -6.89 -15.96
CA ILE A 108 -8.54 -5.90 -14.96
C ILE A 108 -9.05 -4.66 -15.70
N GLU A 109 -10.36 -4.53 -15.81
CA GLU A 109 -11.02 -3.52 -16.66
C GLU A 109 -10.80 -2.07 -16.20
N GLN A 110 -10.63 -1.87 -14.90
CA GLN A 110 -10.52 -0.55 -14.29
C GLN A 110 -9.06 -0.10 -14.22
N ARG A 111 -8.82 1.16 -14.60
CA ARG A 111 -7.54 1.82 -14.35
C ARG A 111 -7.34 1.99 -12.84
N GLY A 112 -6.10 1.84 -12.38
CA GLY A 112 -5.80 1.99 -10.96
C GLY A 112 -4.55 1.27 -10.51
N ILE A 113 -4.31 1.32 -9.21
CA ILE A 113 -3.23 0.60 -8.54
C ILE A 113 -3.81 -0.66 -7.90
N TYR A 114 -3.11 -1.78 -8.06
CA TYR A 114 -3.52 -3.07 -7.53
C TYR A 114 -2.37 -3.75 -6.80
N ILE A 115 -2.74 -4.65 -5.90
CA ILE A 115 -1.84 -5.53 -5.17
C ILE A 115 -2.08 -6.97 -5.65
N VAL A 116 -1.04 -7.62 -6.15
CA VAL A 116 -1.04 -9.02 -6.56
C VAL A 116 -0.27 -9.81 -5.50
N LYS A 117 -0.97 -10.68 -4.79
CA LYS A 117 -0.39 -11.65 -3.86
C LYS A 117 -0.22 -12.99 -4.56
N ILE A 118 0.98 -13.56 -4.51
CA ILE A 118 1.35 -14.84 -5.13
C ILE A 118 1.95 -15.70 -4.02
N ASN A 119 1.17 -16.62 -3.46
CA ASN A 119 1.49 -17.32 -2.21
C ASN A 119 1.86 -16.31 -1.10
N ASN A 120 3.15 -16.23 -0.74
CA ASN A 120 3.69 -15.32 0.27
C ASN A 120 4.33 -14.06 -0.33
N ASP A 121 4.42 -13.95 -1.66
CA ASP A 121 4.97 -12.80 -2.37
C ASP A 121 3.89 -11.76 -2.65
N VAL A 122 4.25 -10.48 -2.62
CA VAL A 122 3.34 -9.37 -2.90
C VAL A 122 3.98 -8.42 -3.91
N LYS A 123 3.21 -8.06 -4.95
CA LYS A 123 3.63 -7.12 -5.99
C LYS A 123 2.59 -6.02 -6.21
N LYS A 124 3.06 -4.77 -6.27
CA LYS A 124 2.23 -3.63 -6.68
C LYS A 124 2.29 -3.49 -8.20
N ILE A 125 1.13 -3.32 -8.83
CA ILE A 125 1.01 -3.04 -10.26
C ILE A 125 0.12 -1.83 -10.51
N ALA A 126 0.27 -1.20 -11.67
CA ALA A 126 -0.59 -0.12 -12.12
C ALA A 126 -1.19 -0.46 -13.49
N ILE A 127 -2.50 -0.29 -13.65
CA ILE A 127 -3.23 -0.39 -14.91
C ILE A 127 -3.53 1.03 -15.39
N SER A 128 -2.86 1.48 -16.46
CA SER A 128 -2.98 2.87 -16.95
C SER A 128 -3.79 3.02 -18.24
N ARG A 129 -4.06 1.92 -18.98
CA ARG A 129 -4.45 1.86 -20.41
C ARG A 129 -3.52 2.61 -21.35
#